data_AF-A0A367GV92-F1
#
_entry.id   AF-A0A367GV92-F1
#
_cell.length_a   1.000
_cell.length_b   1.000
_cell.length_c   1.000
_cell.angle_alpha   90.00
_cell.angle_beta   90.00
_cell.angle_gamma   90.00
#
_symmetry.space_group_name_H-M   'P 1'
#
loop_
_entity.id
_entity.type
_entity.pdbx_description
1 polymer ?
#
loop_
_entity_poly.entity_id
_entity_poly.type
_entity_poly.pdbx_seq_one_letter_code
_entity_poly.pdbx_strand_id
1 'polypeptide(L)'
;MYYKDLVTVTIISNFQSELLIKHNPYYMKKLYLSLVFCAFLLYSKAQSLSVNTQPFGKIDEADLTLKNCDFETDANAMVLFDKADVYFDQNFNIINERHKRIKIFNDKGKKHADIRIQYNTYNRLEYITGLQAQTINLADGKVEIIKIDKKQVFTESVDKWRSALVFTFPNVKPGSVIEFKYKWTSNYFGNFPGWYFQEKIPCATAKSERKCLNFFTISQVYISHKSLLRTTGKLNRKV
;
A
#
# COMPACT_ATOMS: atom_id res chain seq x y z
N MET A 1 31.20 75.18 -3.44
CA MET A 1 29.92 75.04 -4.17
C MET A 1 30.26 74.47 -5.53
N TYR A 2 29.55 73.46 -6.05
CA TYR A 2 29.82 72.68 -7.30
C TYR A 2 30.66 71.38 -7.24
N TYR A 3 30.38 70.44 -6.32
CA TYR A 3 30.86 69.05 -6.50
C TYR A 3 29.80 67.96 -6.21
N LYS A 4 28.55 68.35 -5.90
CA LYS A 4 27.46 67.40 -5.61
C LYS A 4 26.59 67.03 -6.83
N ASP A 5 26.69 67.77 -7.93
CA ASP A 5 25.75 67.58 -9.04
C ASP A 5 26.25 66.62 -10.14
N LEU A 6 27.57 66.44 -10.29
CA LEU A 6 28.13 65.52 -11.30
C LEU A 6 28.03 64.03 -10.91
N VAL A 7 28.17 63.70 -9.62
CA VAL A 7 28.08 62.31 -9.14
C VAL A 7 26.65 61.77 -9.30
N THR A 8 25.65 62.61 -9.08
CA THR A 8 24.24 62.23 -9.15
C THR A 8 23.79 61.93 -10.58
N VAL A 9 24.32 62.66 -11.58
CA VAL A 9 23.96 62.45 -12.99
C VAL A 9 24.55 61.13 -13.54
N THR A 10 25.77 60.77 -13.17
CA THR A 10 26.40 59.50 -13.62
C THR A 10 25.74 58.26 -12.98
N ILE A 11 25.25 58.37 -11.75
CA ILE A 11 24.53 57.24 -11.10
C ILE A 11 23.17 57.00 -11.78
N ILE A 12 22.45 58.07 -12.17
CA ILE A 12 21.14 57.93 -12.81
C ILE A 12 21.26 57.34 -14.23
N SER A 13 22.31 57.67 -14.99
CA SER A 13 22.50 57.10 -16.34
C SER A 13 22.85 55.61 -16.32
N ASN A 14 23.63 55.15 -15.33
CA ASN A 14 23.97 53.74 -15.18
C ASN A 14 22.81 52.91 -14.60
N PHE A 15 21.93 53.52 -13.82
CA PHE A 15 20.74 52.84 -13.31
C PHE A 15 19.69 52.61 -14.39
N GLN A 16 19.56 53.53 -15.36
CA GLN A 16 18.67 53.32 -16.51
C GLN A 16 19.19 52.25 -17.48
N SER A 17 20.52 52.09 -17.63
CA SER A 17 21.07 51.07 -18.54
C SER A 17 21.01 49.65 -17.96
N GLU A 18 21.07 49.47 -16.64
CA GLU A 18 20.88 48.16 -15.99
C GLU A 18 19.40 47.73 -15.89
N LEU A 19 18.46 48.67 -15.74
CA LEU A 19 17.02 48.36 -15.82
C LEU A 19 16.56 47.98 -17.25
N LEU A 20 17.39 48.26 -18.26
CA LEU A 20 17.18 47.83 -19.64
C LEU A 20 17.80 46.47 -19.96
N ILE A 21 18.23 45.70 -18.95
CA ILE A 21 18.56 44.29 -19.15
C ILE A 21 17.26 43.49 -19.35
N LYS A 22 16.94 43.34 -20.64
CA LYS A 22 16.25 42.19 -21.28
C LYS A 22 14.73 42.12 -21.19
N HIS A 23 14.06 43.12 -21.74
CA HIS A 23 12.81 42.89 -22.51
C HIS A 23 13.12 42.40 -23.94
N ASN A 24 14.19 41.60 -24.13
CA ASN A 24 14.47 40.99 -25.43
C ASN A 24 13.55 39.77 -25.59
N PRO A 25 12.61 39.76 -26.56
CA PRO A 25 11.63 38.68 -26.72
C PRO A 25 12.30 37.30 -26.91
N TYR A 26 13.56 37.27 -27.35
CA TYR A 26 14.34 36.04 -27.47
C TYR A 26 14.68 35.41 -26.10
N TYR A 27 15.04 36.22 -25.09
CA TYR A 27 15.36 35.72 -23.74
C TYR A 27 14.10 35.28 -22.99
N MET A 28 13.00 36.02 -23.15
CA MET A 28 11.68 35.67 -22.59
C MET A 28 11.15 34.35 -23.16
N LYS A 29 11.34 34.08 -24.47
CA LYS A 29 10.99 32.80 -25.10
C LYS A 29 11.82 31.63 -24.56
N LYS A 30 13.12 31.82 -24.31
CA LYS A 30 13.98 30.78 -23.68
C LYS A 30 13.60 30.51 -22.22
N LEU A 31 13.28 31.55 -21.46
CA LEU A 31 12.80 31.40 -20.07
C LEU A 31 11.45 30.66 -20.02
N TYR A 32 10.53 31.00 -20.93
CA TYR A 32 9.25 30.30 -21.07
C TYR A 32 9.46 28.83 -21.45
N LEU A 33 10.35 28.54 -22.41
CA LEU A 33 10.69 27.17 -22.81
C LEU A 33 11.32 26.38 -21.66
N SER A 34 12.19 27.00 -20.86
CA SER A 34 12.78 26.41 -19.66
C SER A 34 11.74 26.15 -18.57
N LEU A 35 10.78 27.06 -18.36
CA LEU A 35 9.68 26.88 -17.40
C LEU A 35 8.73 25.75 -17.83
N VAL A 36 8.42 25.65 -19.12
CA VAL A 36 7.61 24.56 -19.68
C VAL A 36 8.34 23.23 -19.56
N PHE A 37 9.66 23.19 -19.80
CA PHE A 37 10.48 21.99 -19.61
C PHE A 37 10.54 21.56 -18.13
N CYS A 38 10.73 22.51 -17.20
CA CYS A 38 10.66 22.23 -15.76
C CYS A 38 9.26 21.75 -15.32
N ALA A 39 8.18 22.32 -15.86
CA ALA A 39 6.82 21.87 -15.60
C ALA A 39 6.58 20.44 -16.14
N PHE A 40 7.15 20.10 -17.29
CA PHE A 40 7.09 18.75 -17.87
C PHE A 40 7.86 17.72 -17.02
N LEU A 41 9.04 18.10 -16.49
CA LEU A 41 9.79 17.27 -15.56
C LEU A 41 9.03 17.04 -14.24
N LEU A 42 8.31 18.04 -13.74
CA LEU A 42 7.44 17.90 -12.55
C LEU A 42 6.21 17.01 -12.83
N TYR A 43 5.65 17.07 -14.04
CA TYR A 43 4.49 16.24 -14.44
C TYR A 43 4.85 14.75 -14.50
N SER A 44 6.07 14.42 -14.95
CA SER A 44 6.53 13.02 -15.06
C SER A 44 6.65 12.28 -13.72
N LYS A 45 6.75 13.01 -12.59
CA LYS A 45 6.80 12.42 -11.24
C LYS A 45 5.44 12.29 -10.54
N ALA A 46 4.35 12.70 -11.19
CA ALA A 46 3.01 12.70 -10.60
C ALA A 46 2.18 11.42 -10.90
N GLN A 47 2.75 10.40 -11.55
CA GLN A 47 2.05 9.13 -11.73
C GLN A 47 1.72 8.52 -10.36
N SER A 48 0.46 8.59 -9.96
CA SER A 48 -0.04 7.88 -8.80
C SER A 48 0.09 6.39 -9.10
N LEU A 49 0.91 5.71 -8.30
CA LEU A 49 1.07 4.27 -8.39
C LEU A 49 -0.23 3.64 -7.87
N SER A 50 -1.16 3.35 -8.78
CA SER A 50 -2.44 2.73 -8.44
C SER A 50 -2.20 1.27 -8.11
N VAL A 51 -2.33 0.94 -6.83
CA VAL A 51 -2.34 -0.43 -6.34
C VAL A 51 -3.74 -1.01 -6.56
N ASN A 52 -3.85 -2.06 -7.36
CA ASN A 52 -5.12 -2.75 -7.59
C ASN A 52 -5.48 -3.64 -6.38
N THR A 53 -6.01 -3.04 -5.31
CA THR A 53 -6.65 -3.77 -4.21
C THR A 53 -8.14 -3.84 -4.45
N GLN A 54 -8.61 -4.97 -4.97
CA GLN A 54 -10.02 -5.18 -5.29
C GLN A 54 -10.85 -5.47 -4.04
N PRO A 55 -12.18 -5.21 -4.05
CA PRO A 55 -13.07 -5.68 -2.99
C PRO A 55 -13.05 -7.21 -2.86
N PHE A 56 -13.31 -7.71 -1.65
CA PHE A 56 -13.38 -9.14 -1.38
C PHE A 56 -14.36 -9.84 -2.33
N GLY A 57 -13.93 -10.95 -2.94
CA GLY A 57 -14.70 -11.73 -3.90
C GLY A 57 -14.77 -11.18 -5.32
N LYS A 58 -14.23 -9.98 -5.59
CA LYS A 58 -14.03 -9.51 -6.97
C LYS A 58 -12.60 -9.81 -7.38
N ILE A 59 -12.44 -10.54 -8.48
CA ILE A 59 -11.13 -10.92 -9.02
C ILE A 59 -11.04 -10.64 -10.51
N ASP A 60 -9.90 -10.15 -10.97
CA ASP A 60 -9.60 -10.03 -12.40
C ASP A 60 -9.22 -11.38 -12.99
N GLU A 61 -9.65 -11.65 -14.22
CA GLU A 61 -9.26 -12.87 -14.94
C GLU A 61 -7.73 -12.99 -15.11
N ALA A 62 -7.04 -11.85 -15.17
CA ALA A 62 -5.57 -11.79 -15.20
C ALA A 62 -4.93 -12.46 -13.97
N ASP A 63 -5.47 -12.25 -12.76
CA ASP A 63 -4.97 -12.89 -11.54
C ASP A 63 -5.21 -14.41 -11.57
N LEU A 64 -6.32 -14.86 -12.18
CA LEU A 64 -6.68 -16.27 -12.30
C LEU A 64 -5.86 -17.00 -13.36
N THR A 65 -5.50 -16.31 -14.44
CA THR A 65 -4.75 -16.88 -15.57
C THR A 65 -3.24 -16.73 -15.43
N LEU A 66 -2.76 -15.91 -14.47
CA LEU A 66 -1.34 -15.77 -14.15
C LEU A 66 -0.69 -17.12 -13.83
N LYS A 67 0.38 -17.47 -14.56
CA LYS A 67 1.00 -18.81 -14.49
C LYS A 67 2.25 -18.85 -13.62
N ASN A 68 2.94 -17.74 -13.47
CA ASN A 68 4.21 -17.63 -12.76
C ASN A 68 4.40 -16.21 -12.21
N CYS A 69 5.43 -16.03 -11.38
CA CYS A 69 5.86 -14.73 -10.90
C CYS A 69 7.00 -14.20 -11.80
N ASP A 70 6.82 -13.01 -12.37
CA ASP A 70 7.76 -12.46 -13.36
C ASP A 70 9.10 -12.01 -12.76
N PHE A 71 9.11 -11.67 -11.47
CA PHE A 71 10.30 -11.19 -10.74
C PHE A 71 10.94 -12.25 -9.85
N GLU A 72 10.34 -13.42 -9.72
CA GLU A 72 10.88 -14.57 -8.98
C GLU A 72 10.35 -15.87 -9.62
N THR A 73 11.01 -16.32 -10.69
CA THR A 73 10.52 -17.40 -11.56
C THR A 73 10.34 -18.75 -10.86
N ASP A 74 11.10 -19.00 -9.80
CA ASP A 74 11.05 -20.24 -9.00
C ASP A 74 9.97 -20.21 -7.90
N ALA A 75 9.21 -19.12 -7.80
CA ALA A 75 8.18 -18.96 -6.80
C ALA A 75 7.03 -19.96 -6.99
N ASN A 76 6.70 -20.66 -5.92
CA ASN A 76 5.61 -21.66 -5.92
C ASN A 76 4.23 -21.03 -5.62
N ALA A 77 4.24 -19.84 -5.03
CA ALA A 77 3.09 -19.00 -4.74
C ALA A 77 3.52 -17.54 -4.68
N MET A 78 2.58 -16.61 -4.81
CA MET A 78 2.84 -15.17 -4.73
C MET A 78 1.68 -14.45 -4.05
N VAL A 79 1.99 -13.52 -3.15
CA VAL A 79 0.99 -12.58 -2.63
C VAL A 79 0.67 -11.59 -3.76
N LEU A 80 -0.55 -11.64 -4.27
CA LEU A 80 -1.05 -10.68 -5.27
C LEU A 80 -1.21 -9.30 -4.63
N PHE A 81 -1.87 -9.27 -3.47
CA PHE A 81 -1.84 -8.11 -2.59
C PHE A 81 -2.01 -8.47 -1.12
N ASP A 82 -1.46 -7.61 -0.26
CA ASP A 82 -1.75 -7.59 1.17
C ASP A 82 -2.11 -6.17 1.61
N LYS A 83 -3.37 -5.96 2.00
CA LYS A 83 -3.89 -4.67 2.42
C LYS A 83 -4.22 -4.68 3.90
N ALA A 84 -3.79 -3.65 4.63
CA ALA A 84 -4.26 -3.40 5.99
C ALA A 84 -4.73 -1.97 6.20
N ASP A 85 -5.92 -1.84 6.76
CA ASP A 85 -6.48 -0.58 7.24
C ASP A 85 -6.42 -0.59 8.78
N VAL A 86 -5.55 0.24 9.36
CA VAL A 86 -5.33 0.35 10.80
C VAL A 86 -5.92 1.66 11.31
N TYR A 87 -6.78 1.60 12.33
CA TYR A 87 -7.46 2.78 12.88
C TYR A 87 -7.87 2.57 14.34
N PHE A 88 -8.29 3.64 15.01
CA PHE A 88 -8.91 3.55 16.33
C PHE A 88 -10.43 3.46 16.23
N ASP A 89 -11.05 2.58 17.01
CA ASP A 89 -12.51 2.60 17.21
C ASP A 89 -12.93 3.64 18.25
N GLN A 90 -14.23 3.72 18.55
CA GLN A 90 -14.80 4.67 19.51
C GLN A 90 -14.35 4.44 20.95
N ASN A 91 -13.96 3.21 21.29
CA ASN A 91 -13.43 2.83 22.59
C ASN A 91 -11.89 2.94 22.61
N PHE A 92 -11.32 3.58 21.58
CA PHE A 92 -9.90 3.73 21.39
C PHE A 92 -9.15 2.39 21.22
N ASN A 93 -9.83 1.28 20.91
CA ASN A 93 -9.12 0.06 20.54
C ASN A 93 -8.40 0.25 19.19
N ILE A 94 -7.25 -0.38 19.02
CA ILE A 94 -6.56 -0.48 17.73
C ILE A 94 -7.26 -1.55 16.91
N ILE A 95 -7.77 -1.16 15.75
CA ILE A 95 -8.37 -2.04 14.75
C ILE A 95 -7.39 -2.20 13.60
N ASN A 96 -7.21 -3.44 13.14
CA ASN A 96 -6.50 -3.78 11.91
C ASN A 96 -7.40 -4.67 11.05
N GLU A 97 -7.97 -4.08 9.99
CA GLU A 97 -8.66 -4.84 8.96
C GLU A 97 -7.68 -5.26 7.89
N ARG A 98 -7.38 -6.57 7.82
CA ARG A 98 -6.46 -7.12 6.84
C ARG A 98 -7.20 -7.87 5.76
N HIS A 99 -6.84 -7.64 4.50
CA HIS A 99 -7.36 -8.32 3.31
C HIS A 99 -6.19 -8.75 2.44
N LYS A 100 -6.06 -10.06 2.24
CA LYS A 100 -4.93 -10.66 1.56
C LYS A 100 -5.36 -11.63 0.48
N ARG A 101 -4.63 -11.64 -0.63
CA ARG A 101 -4.82 -12.55 -1.75
C ARG A 101 -3.49 -13.19 -2.13
N ILE A 102 -3.49 -14.52 -2.27
CA ILE A 102 -2.31 -15.30 -2.64
C ILE A 102 -2.65 -16.16 -3.85
N LYS A 103 -1.81 -16.08 -4.88
CA LYS A 103 -1.83 -16.97 -6.04
C LYS A 103 -1.00 -18.21 -5.73
N ILE A 104 -1.53 -19.39 -6.03
CA ILE A 104 -0.84 -20.67 -5.93
C ILE A 104 -0.49 -21.12 -7.35
N PHE A 105 0.80 -21.28 -7.66
CA PHE A 105 1.24 -21.65 -9.01
C PHE A 105 1.31 -23.17 -9.21
N ASN A 106 1.74 -23.90 -8.18
CA ASN A 106 1.96 -25.35 -8.28
C ASN A 106 1.69 -26.07 -6.95
N ASP A 107 1.86 -27.39 -6.93
CA ASP A 107 1.59 -28.23 -5.75
C ASP A 107 2.47 -27.87 -4.54
N LYS A 108 3.72 -27.47 -4.74
CA LYS A 108 4.61 -27.02 -3.64
C LYS A 108 4.10 -25.72 -3.00
N GLY A 109 3.32 -24.93 -3.74
CA GLY A 109 2.68 -23.72 -3.26
C GLY A 109 1.50 -23.98 -2.32
N LYS A 110 0.88 -25.17 -2.38
CA LYS A 110 -0.33 -25.50 -1.59
C LYS A 110 -0.13 -25.35 -0.08
N LYS A 111 1.09 -25.52 0.43
CA LYS A 111 1.41 -25.27 1.85
C LYS A 111 1.08 -23.84 2.34
N HIS A 112 0.95 -22.88 1.42
CA HIS A 112 0.55 -21.51 1.74
C HIS A 112 -0.96 -21.34 1.90
N ALA A 113 -1.75 -22.41 1.67
CA ALA A 113 -3.17 -22.50 1.97
C ALA A 113 -3.46 -22.82 3.45
N ASP A 114 -2.45 -23.22 4.22
CA ASP A 114 -2.57 -23.39 5.67
C ASP A 114 -2.24 -22.06 6.35
N ILE A 115 -3.26 -21.39 6.87
CA ILE A 115 -3.12 -20.09 7.49
C ILE A 115 -3.15 -20.23 9.01
N ARG A 116 -2.14 -19.65 9.65
CA ARG A 116 -1.99 -19.58 11.10
C ARG A 116 -1.74 -18.14 11.52
N ILE A 117 -2.73 -17.51 12.14
CA ILE A 117 -2.66 -16.11 12.60
C ILE A 117 -2.56 -16.12 14.13
N GLN A 118 -1.37 -15.83 14.64
CA GLN A 118 -1.12 -15.76 16.09
C GLN A 118 -1.44 -14.37 16.63
N TYR A 119 -2.04 -14.31 17.83
CA TYR A 119 -2.44 -13.07 18.51
C TYR A 119 -2.37 -13.27 20.04
N ASN A 120 -2.22 -12.16 20.79
CA ASN A 120 -2.12 -12.16 22.25
C ASN A 120 -3.52 -12.18 22.89
N THR A 121 -3.91 -13.33 23.43
CA THR A 121 -5.23 -13.54 24.04
C THR A 121 -5.26 -13.29 25.53
N TYR A 122 -4.11 -13.02 26.17
CA TYR A 122 -4.04 -12.77 27.61
C TYR A 122 -4.97 -11.64 28.02
N ASN A 123 -5.81 -11.86 29.03
CA ASN A 123 -6.78 -10.88 29.52
C ASN A 123 -7.62 -10.21 28.41
N ARG A 124 -7.89 -10.93 27.32
CA ARG A 124 -8.62 -10.42 26.14
C ARG A 124 -7.96 -9.19 25.50
N LEU A 125 -6.63 -9.12 25.56
CA LEU A 125 -5.86 -8.01 25.01
C LEU A 125 -6.07 -7.88 23.50
N GLU A 126 -6.09 -9.02 22.79
CA GLU A 126 -6.36 -9.08 21.36
C GLU A 126 -7.39 -10.15 21.01
N TYR A 127 -8.14 -9.90 19.95
CA TYR A 127 -9.06 -10.88 19.37
C TYR A 127 -9.24 -10.68 17.87
N ILE A 128 -9.63 -11.75 17.19
CA ILE A 128 -9.90 -11.76 15.75
C ILE A 128 -11.38 -12.04 15.51
N THR A 129 -12.00 -11.25 14.65
CA THR A 129 -13.42 -11.36 14.28
C THR A 129 -13.60 -11.18 12.78
N GLY A 130 -14.79 -11.55 12.29
CA GLY A 130 -15.19 -11.27 10.90
C GLY A 130 -14.33 -11.98 9.86
N LEU A 131 -13.79 -13.16 10.16
CA LEU A 131 -13.04 -13.94 9.18
C LEU A 131 -13.96 -14.29 8.00
N GLN A 132 -13.53 -13.88 6.81
CA GLN A 132 -14.04 -14.33 5.53
C GLN A 132 -12.88 -14.94 4.77
N ALA A 133 -13.04 -16.17 4.27
CA ALA A 133 -11.98 -16.86 3.54
C ALA A 133 -12.58 -17.75 2.45
N GLN A 134 -11.96 -17.75 1.27
CA GLN A 134 -12.41 -18.52 0.11
C GLN A 134 -11.27 -18.88 -0.83
N THR A 135 -11.41 -20.03 -1.49
CA THR A 135 -10.63 -20.44 -2.65
C THR A 135 -11.36 -20.01 -3.90
N ILE A 136 -10.63 -19.43 -4.85
CA ILE A 136 -11.13 -18.97 -6.13
C ILE A 136 -10.38 -19.75 -7.22
N ASN A 137 -11.14 -20.50 -8.00
CA ASN A 137 -10.65 -21.35 -9.06
C ASN A 137 -11.16 -20.88 -10.41
N LEU A 138 -10.43 -21.21 -11.46
CA LEU A 138 -10.93 -21.13 -12.84
C LEU A 138 -11.19 -22.58 -13.30
N ALA A 139 -12.44 -22.90 -13.62
CA ALA A 139 -12.87 -24.19 -14.14
C ALA A 139 -13.63 -23.94 -15.46
N ASP A 140 -13.13 -24.47 -16.57
CA ASP A 140 -13.72 -24.30 -17.90
C ASP A 140 -14.01 -22.83 -18.28
N GLY A 141 -13.08 -21.94 -17.91
CA GLY A 141 -13.20 -20.49 -18.14
C GLY A 141 -14.20 -19.77 -17.21
N LYS A 142 -14.81 -20.48 -16.26
CA LYS A 142 -15.73 -19.90 -15.27
C LYS A 142 -15.07 -19.80 -13.90
N VAL A 143 -15.36 -18.70 -13.20
CA VAL A 143 -14.89 -18.47 -11.83
C VAL A 143 -15.73 -19.30 -10.86
N GLU A 144 -15.07 -20.19 -10.12
CA GLU A 144 -15.66 -21.00 -9.06
C GLU A 144 -15.14 -20.51 -7.70
N ILE A 145 -16.05 -20.12 -6.80
CA ILE A 145 -15.71 -19.62 -5.45
C ILE A 145 -16.17 -20.61 -4.40
N ILE A 146 -15.23 -21.09 -3.58
CA ILE A 146 -15.48 -22.05 -2.52
C ILE A 146 -15.10 -21.42 -1.19
N LYS A 147 -16.10 -21.11 -0.36
CA LYS A 147 -15.89 -20.51 0.97
C LYS A 147 -15.44 -21.56 1.97
N ILE A 148 -14.59 -21.16 2.91
CA ILE A 148 -14.24 -22.00 4.07
C ILE A 148 -15.48 -22.19 4.94
N ASP A 149 -15.75 -23.43 5.36
CA ASP A 149 -16.76 -23.72 6.38
C ASP A 149 -16.24 -23.25 7.75
N LYS A 150 -17.11 -22.59 8.53
CA LYS A 150 -16.78 -22.17 9.90
C LYS A 150 -16.28 -23.32 10.77
N LYS A 151 -16.71 -24.57 10.51
CA LYS A 151 -16.24 -25.77 11.21
C LYS A 151 -14.77 -26.09 10.96
N GLN A 152 -14.19 -25.60 9.86
CA GLN A 152 -12.78 -25.78 9.51
C GLN A 152 -11.89 -24.66 10.09
N VAL A 153 -12.48 -23.68 10.76
CA VAL A 153 -11.78 -22.60 11.44
C VAL A 153 -11.76 -22.91 12.93
N PHE A 154 -10.57 -23.01 13.51
CA PHE A 154 -10.43 -23.28 14.93
C PHE A 154 -9.36 -22.39 15.58
N THR A 155 -9.43 -22.29 16.91
CA THR A 155 -8.44 -21.55 17.70
C THR A 155 -7.57 -22.55 18.45
N GLU A 156 -6.26 -22.47 18.23
CA GLU A 156 -5.24 -23.25 18.92
C GLU A 156 -4.70 -22.44 20.11
N SER A 157 -4.53 -23.07 21.28
CA SER A 157 -3.79 -22.48 22.39
C SER A 157 -2.29 -22.67 22.13
N VAL A 158 -1.53 -21.57 22.05
CA VAL A 158 -0.07 -21.64 21.83
C VAL A 158 0.66 -21.65 23.17
N ASP A 159 0.28 -20.74 24.06
CA ASP A 159 0.78 -20.67 25.44
C ASP A 159 -0.20 -19.86 26.30
N LYS A 160 0.20 -19.53 27.54
CA LYS A 160 -0.63 -18.76 28.49
C LYS A 160 -0.99 -17.35 28.03
N TRP A 161 -0.26 -16.79 27.05
CA TRP A 161 -0.46 -15.44 26.55
C TRP A 161 -1.05 -15.41 25.14
N ARG A 162 -0.84 -16.46 24.34
CA ARG A 162 -1.08 -16.41 22.90
C ARG A 162 -1.98 -17.55 22.45
N SER A 163 -2.83 -17.23 21.48
CA SER A 163 -3.59 -18.19 20.70
C SER A 163 -3.32 -17.99 19.22
N ALA A 164 -3.69 -18.98 18.41
CA ALA A 164 -3.60 -18.88 16.96
C ALA A 164 -4.95 -19.25 16.33
N LEU A 165 -5.43 -18.41 15.42
CA LEU A 165 -6.56 -18.72 14.56
C LEU A 165 -6.01 -19.51 13.36
N VAL A 166 -6.48 -20.74 13.19
CA VAL A 166 -5.99 -21.68 12.21
C VAL A 166 -7.12 -22.08 11.27
N PHE A 167 -6.84 -22.07 9.97
CA PHE A 167 -7.75 -22.54 8.94
C PHE A 167 -7.00 -22.93 7.68
N THR A 168 -7.60 -23.82 6.90
CA THR A 168 -7.04 -24.35 5.66
C THR A 168 -8.03 -24.14 4.54
N PHE A 169 -7.57 -23.60 3.41
CA PHE A 169 -8.42 -23.39 2.24
C PHE A 169 -8.78 -24.72 1.57
N PRO A 170 -10.07 -24.99 1.29
CA PRO A 170 -10.51 -26.20 0.59
C PRO A 170 -10.24 -26.10 -0.91
N ASN A 171 -10.13 -27.24 -1.59
CA ASN A 171 -10.04 -27.36 -3.06
C ASN A 171 -8.97 -26.45 -3.71
N VAL A 172 -7.82 -26.29 -3.04
CA VAL A 172 -6.67 -25.57 -3.59
C VAL A 172 -5.95 -26.48 -4.57
N LYS A 173 -5.75 -25.99 -5.79
CA LYS A 173 -5.07 -26.64 -6.91
C LYS A 173 -4.06 -25.68 -7.55
N PRO A 174 -3.13 -26.17 -8.39
CA PRO A 174 -2.29 -25.29 -9.20
C PRO A 174 -3.15 -24.29 -9.98
N GLY A 175 -2.79 -23.00 -9.92
CA GLY A 175 -3.56 -21.90 -10.50
C GLY A 175 -4.62 -21.30 -9.58
N SER A 176 -4.95 -21.90 -8.43
CA SER A 176 -5.90 -21.33 -7.47
C SER A 176 -5.44 -19.98 -6.93
N VAL A 177 -6.42 -19.14 -6.58
CA VAL A 177 -6.21 -17.95 -5.76
C VAL A 177 -6.92 -18.15 -4.43
N ILE A 178 -6.22 -17.96 -3.33
CA ILE A 178 -6.81 -17.95 -1.99
C ILE A 178 -6.95 -16.51 -1.51
N GLU A 179 -8.10 -16.20 -0.91
CA GLU A 179 -8.44 -14.85 -0.47
C GLU A 179 -9.03 -14.90 0.93
N PHE A 180 -8.52 -14.05 1.82
CA PHE A 180 -9.09 -13.91 3.16
C PHE A 180 -9.07 -12.47 3.66
N LYS A 181 -10.07 -12.14 4.46
CA LYS A 181 -10.20 -10.89 5.19
C LYS A 181 -10.55 -11.18 6.64
N TYR A 182 -9.98 -10.44 7.58
CA TYR A 182 -10.34 -10.50 9.00
C TYR A 182 -10.13 -9.15 9.67
N LYS A 183 -10.72 -9.00 10.86
CA LYS A 183 -10.51 -7.85 11.75
C LYS A 183 -9.79 -8.31 13.01
N TRP A 184 -8.57 -7.83 13.21
CA TRP A 184 -7.85 -7.95 14.48
C TRP A 184 -8.10 -6.69 15.30
N THR A 185 -8.38 -6.87 16.59
CA THR A 185 -8.62 -5.78 17.53
C THR A 185 -7.70 -5.94 18.72
N SER A 186 -7.07 -4.86 19.17
CA SER A 186 -6.26 -4.78 20.37
C SER A 186 -6.71 -3.63 21.26
N ASN A 187 -6.91 -3.90 22.56
CA ASN A 187 -7.22 -2.87 23.56
C ASN A 187 -5.95 -2.23 24.17
N TYR A 188 -4.77 -2.61 23.68
CA TYR A 188 -3.49 -2.13 24.20
C TYR A 188 -2.87 -1.06 23.29
N PHE A 189 -2.97 0.19 23.75
CA PHE A 189 -2.44 1.40 23.08
C PHE A 189 -0.95 1.38 22.75
N GLY A 190 -0.16 0.71 23.59
CA GLY A 190 1.30 0.73 23.50
C GLY A 190 1.86 -0.10 22.35
N ASN A 191 1.06 -0.98 21.72
CA ASN A 191 1.53 -1.90 20.69
C ASN A 191 0.78 -1.69 19.37
N PHE A 192 1.15 -0.63 18.64
CA PHE A 192 0.77 -0.53 17.23
C PHE A 192 1.41 -1.68 16.46
N PRO A 193 0.64 -2.51 15.75
CA PRO A 193 1.21 -3.65 15.04
C PRO A 193 2.25 -3.14 14.02
N GLY A 194 3.46 -3.69 14.10
CA GLY A 194 4.46 -3.54 13.04
C GLY A 194 3.90 -4.10 11.73
N TRP A 195 4.28 -3.49 10.60
CA TRP A 195 3.96 -4.02 9.28
C TRP A 195 5.24 -4.47 8.59
N TYR A 196 5.33 -5.77 8.31
CA TYR A 196 6.44 -6.35 7.56
C TYR A 196 5.95 -6.59 6.13
N PHE A 197 6.62 -5.92 5.18
CA PHE A 197 6.33 -6.06 3.74
C PHE A 197 6.98 -7.31 3.13
N GLN A 198 7.95 -7.90 3.84
CA GLN A 198 8.68 -9.08 3.40
C GLN A 198 8.02 -10.34 3.96
N GLU A 199 7.73 -11.30 3.09
CA GLU A 199 7.16 -12.59 3.44
C GLU A 199 8.01 -13.75 2.91
N LYS A 200 7.62 -14.99 3.22
CA LYS A 200 8.29 -16.21 2.73
C LYS A 200 8.10 -16.45 1.23
N ILE A 201 7.14 -15.76 0.61
CA ILE A 201 6.83 -15.83 -0.82
C ILE A 201 6.87 -14.42 -1.39
N PRO A 202 7.14 -14.27 -2.70
CA PRO A 202 7.13 -12.97 -3.35
C PRO A 202 5.80 -12.25 -3.12
N CYS A 203 5.89 -10.94 -2.92
CA CYS A 203 4.73 -10.07 -2.74
C CYS A 203 4.72 -9.01 -3.83
N ALA A 204 3.76 -9.12 -4.76
CA ALA A 204 3.62 -8.17 -5.85
C ALA A 204 3.31 -6.76 -5.31
N THR A 205 2.33 -6.67 -4.41
CA THR A 205 1.94 -5.41 -3.79
C THR A 205 1.55 -5.56 -2.33
N ALA A 206 2.00 -4.66 -1.47
CA ALA A 206 1.52 -4.56 -0.10
C ALA A 206 1.23 -3.10 0.26
N LYS A 207 0.08 -2.88 0.90
CA LYS A 207 -0.43 -1.54 1.21
C LYS A 207 -0.95 -1.49 2.64
N SER A 208 -0.43 -0.57 3.43
CA SER A 208 -0.94 -0.28 4.77
C SER A 208 -1.42 1.16 4.83
N GLU A 209 -2.67 1.36 5.23
CA GLU A 209 -3.22 2.67 5.57
C GLU A 209 -3.45 2.74 7.07
N ARG A 210 -2.81 3.70 7.74
CA ARG A 210 -2.91 3.93 9.18
C ARG A 210 -3.60 5.27 9.43
N LYS A 211 -4.73 5.26 10.13
CA LYS A 211 -5.47 6.45 10.54
C LYS A 211 -5.26 6.65 12.04
N CYS A 212 -4.47 7.67 12.39
CA CYS A 212 -4.22 8.05 13.78
C CYS A 212 -5.18 9.19 14.15
N LEU A 213 -6.09 8.90 15.10
CA LEU A 213 -7.08 9.82 15.68
C LEU A 213 -7.64 10.86 14.70
N ASN A 214 -8.43 10.50 13.67
CA ASN A 214 -9.14 11.41 12.74
C ASN A 214 -8.36 12.57 12.06
N PHE A 215 -7.13 12.87 12.44
CA PHE A 215 -6.35 14.04 12.06
C PHE A 215 -5.25 13.65 11.07
N PHE A 216 -4.66 12.46 11.24
CA PHE A 216 -3.54 12.01 10.43
C PHE A 216 -3.84 10.67 9.74
N THR A 217 -3.68 10.64 8.42
CA THR A 217 -3.63 9.38 7.66
C THR A 217 -2.22 9.19 7.12
N ILE A 218 -1.58 8.07 7.46
CA ILE A 218 -0.30 7.64 6.93
C ILE A 218 -0.57 6.45 6.03
N SER A 219 -0.24 6.56 4.75
CA SER A 219 -0.32 5.45 3.80
C SER A 219 1.09 5.01 3.43
N GLN A 220 1.37 3.72 3.58
CA GLN A 220 2.61 3.07 3.15
C GLN A 220 2.27 2.07 2.04
N VAL A 221 2.99 2.16 0.93
CA VAL A 221 2.82 1.27 -0.22
C VAL A 221 4.18 0.68 -0.60
N TYR A 222 4.19 -0.63 -0.81
CA TYR A 222 5.31 -1.42 -1.31
C TYR A 222 4.89 -2.15 -2.59
N ILE A 223 5.73 -2.11 -3.63
CA ILE A 223 5.55 -2.86 -4.89
C ILE A 223 6.88 -3.49 -5.26
N SER A 224 6.91 -4.83 -5.41
CA SER A 224 8.15 -5.59 -5.62
C SER A 224 8.90 -5.17 -6.89
N HIS A 225 8.19 -4.96 -8.00
CA HIS A 225 8.80 -4.65 -9.29
C HIS A 225 9.47 -3.27 -9.38
N LYS A 226 9.32 -2.41 -8.36
CA LYS A 226 9.93 -1.08 -8.34
C LYS A 226 10.86 -0.83 -7.14
N SER A 227 10.92 -1.72 -6.13
CA SER A 227 11.67 -1.48 -4.89
C SER A 227 11.42 -0.08 -4.28
N LEU A 228 10.21 0.45 -4.44
CA LEU A 228 9.83 1.78 -3.94
C LEU A 228 8.91 1.62 -2.73
N LEU A 229 9.43 1.91 -1.55
CA LEU A 229 8.62 2.19 -0.37
C LEU A 229 8.16 3.65 -0.46
N ARG A 230 6.87 3.87 -0.72
CA ARG A 230 6.29 5.22 -0.70
C ARG A 230 5.48 5.39 0.57
N THR A 231 5.90 6.33 1.42
CA THR A 231 5.12 6.77 2.58
C THR A 231 4.52 8.14 2.28
N THR A 232 3.21 8.28 2.39
CA THR A 232 2.51 9.56 2.23
C THR A 232 1.70 9.87 3.48
N GLY A 233 1.88 11.05 4.06
CA GLY A 233 1.05 11.57 5.15
C GLY A 233 0.07 12.61 4.62
N LYS A 234 -1.20 12.51 5.00
CA LYS A 234 -2.22 13.53 4.73
C LYS A 234 -2.82 14.00 6.05
N LEU A 235 -2.77 15.32 6.28
CA LEU A 235 -3.48 15.97 7.37
C LEU A 235 -4.91 16.25 6.93
N ASN A 236 -5.89 15.66 7.60
CA ASN A 236 -7.29 15.99 7.37
C ASN A 236 -7.65 17.20 8.25
N ARG A 237 -7.52 18.41 7.71
CA ARG A 237 -8.15 19.60 8.31
C ARG A 237 -9.64 19.52 8.03
N LYS A 238 -10.44 19.13 9.02
CA LYS A 238 -11.83 19.59 9.07
C LYS A 238 -11.78 21.07 9.46
N VAL A 239 -12.19 21.94 8.55
CA VAL A 239 -12.57 23.32 8.86
C VAL A 239 -13.95 23.27 9.50
#